data_AF-A0A2A5XGJ8-F1
#
_entry.id   AF-A0A2A5XGJ8-F1
#
_cell.length_a   1.000
_cell.length_b   1.000
_cell.length_c   1.000
_cell.angle_alpha   90.00
_cell.angle_beta   90.00
_cell.angle_gamma   90.00
#
_symmetry.space_group_name_H-M   'P 1'
#
loop_
_entity.id
_entity.type
_entity.pdbx_description
1 polymer ?
#
loop_
_entity_poly.entity_id
_entity_poly.type
_entity_poly.pdbx_seq_one_letter_code
_entity_poly.pdbx_strand_id
1 'polypeptide(L)'
;MKRVISKNLISILIILFTHVGISQSLDPILENPQVVEINKLPARATFFPYESMDLALKGQMKASSRFISLNGQWFFKWSKSPEQRPKEFYKNEYNLDSWNKIPVPSNWQLHGYGIPIYTNIKYPFSFYDEPNPPDIPDGYNPVGSYKKTFNIPVEWNEK
;
A
#
# COMPACT_ATOMS: atom_id res chain seq x y z
N MET A 1 67.96 -16.65 -0.22
CA MET A 1 67.40 -15.27 -0.31
C MET A 1 65.91 -15.35 0.00
N LYS A 2 65.49 -14.96 1.22
CA LYS A 2 64.09 -15.09 1.69
C LYS A 2 63.27 -13.92 1.15
N ARG A 3 62.30 -14.17 0.27
CA ARG A 3 61.33 -13.15 -0.19
C ARG A 3 60.34 -12.86 0.92
N VAL A 4 60.49 -11.70 1.56
CA VAL A 4 59.52 -11.16 2.51
C VAL A 4 58.33 -10.63 1.71
N ILE A 5 57.27 -11.42 1.63
CA ILE A 5 55.97 -10.94 1.15
C ILE A 5 55.43 -10.03 2.26
N SER A 6 55.25 -8.74 1.95
CA SER A 6 54.74 -7.75 2.89
C SER A 6 53.34 -8.17 3.38
N LYS A 7 53.21 -8.39 4.69
CA LYS A 7 51.93 -8.71 5.35
C LYS A 7 50.82 -7.68 5.13
N ASN A 8 51.16 -6.50 4.60
CA ASN A 8 50.22 -5.39 4.38
C ASN A 8 49.41 -5.48 3.08
N LEU A 9 49.70 -6.43 2.18
CA LEU A 9 48.89 -6.59 0.96
C LEU A 9 47.68 -7.52 1.16
N ILE A 10 47.70 -8.38 2.17
CA ILE A 10 46.61 -9.34 2.44
C ILE A 10 45.47 -8.68 3.23
N SER A 11 45.76 -7.63 3.99
CA SER A 11 44.74 -6.90 4.76
C SER A 11 43.84 -5.98 3.92
N ILE A 12 44.19 -5.68 2.67
CA ILE A 12 43.37 -4.84 1.77
C ILE A 12 42.33 -5.67 1.00
N LEU A 13 42.44 -7.01 1.01
CA LEU A 13 41.51 -7.89 0.30
C LEU A 13 40.28 -8.32 1.14
N ILE A 14 40.16 -7.86 2.39
CA ILE A 14 39.09 -8.25 3.35
C ILE A 14 38.10 -7.11 3.61
N ILE A 15 37.99 -6.15 2.68
CA ILE A 15 36.87 -5.18 2.66
C ILE A 15 36.17 -5.26 1.31
N LEU A 16 35.88 -6.48 0.85
CA LEU A 16 34.79 -6.68 -0.10
C LEU A 16 33.49 -6.57 0.68
N PHE A 17 32.91 -5.37 0.61
CA PHE A 17 31.48 -5.08 0.69
C PHE A 17 30.60 -6.31 0.98
N THR A 18 30.37 -6.59 2.25
CA THR A 18 29.10 -7.20 2.67
C THR A 18 28.01 -6.14 2.61
N HIS A 19 27.75 -5.64 1.40
CA HIS A 19 26.40 -5.22 1.09
C HIS A 19 25.68 -6.48 0.66
N VAL A 20 25.12 -7.17 1.66
CA VAL A 20 23.92 -7.95 1.41
C VAL A 20 22.91 -6.91 0.94
N GLY A 21 22.83 -6.73 -0.38
CA GLY A 21 21.75 -6.00 -0.99
C GLY A 21 20.50 -6.74 -0.58
N ILE A 22 19.77 -6.20 0.39
CA ILE A 22 18.40 -6.62 0.62
C ILE A 22 17.66 -6.13 -0.62
N SER A 23 17.66 -6.95 -1.68
CA SER A 23 16.71 -6.80 -2.77
C SER A 23 15.36 -7.07 -2.15
N GLN A 24 14.62 -6.02 -1.87
CA GLN A 24 13.28 -6.14 -1.34
C GLN A 24 12.39 -6.44 -2.54
N SER A 25 12.03 -7.70 -2.70
CA SER A 25 11.01 -8.09 -3.65
C SER A 25 9.65 -7.56 -3.19
N LEU A 26 8.73 -7.43 -4.14
CA LEU A 26 7.32 -7.31 -3.81
C LEU A 26 6.89 -8.42 -2.84
N ASP A 27 5.83 -8.15 -2.07
CA ASP A 27 5.21 -9.19 -1.27
C ASP A 27 4.73 -10.29 -2.24
N PRO A 28 5.18 -11.55 -2.09
CA PRO A 28 4.84 -12.63 -3.02
C PRO A 28 3.34 -12.84 -3.20
N ILE A 29 2.53 -12.38 -2.25
CA ILE A 29 1.07 -12.42 -2.37
C ILE A 29 0.56 -11.62 -3.59
N LEU A 30 1.22 -10.52 -3.95
CA LEU A 30 0.79 -9.61 -5.02
C LEU A 30 0.98 -10.24 -6.41
N GLU A 31 1.89 -11.20 -6.53
CA GLU A 31 2.21 -11.93 -7.76
C GLU A 31 1.64 -13.35 -7.75
N ASN A 32 0.82 -13.71 -6.76
CA ASN A 32 0.21 -15.03 -6.69
C ASN A 32 -1.26 -14.99 -7.11
N PRO A 33 -1.61 -15.41 -8.35
CA PRO A 33 -2.98 -15.38 -8.83
C PRO A 33 -3.93 -16.34 -8.10
N GLN A 34 -3.40 -17.29 -7.31
CA GLN A 34 -4.22 -18.17 -6.47
C GLN A 34 -4.69 -17.47 -5.18
N VAL A 35 -4.08 -16.33 -4.81
CA VAL A 35 -4.49 -15.54 -3.65
C VAL A 35 -5.40 -14.41 -4.10
N VAL A 36 -6.69 -14.68 -4.13
CA VAL A 36 -7.72 -13.68 -4.50
C VAL A 36 -8.25 -12.90 -3.30
N GLU A 37 -8.08 -13.43 -2.09
CA GLU A 37 -8.47 -12.79 -0.82
C GLU A 37 -7.74 -13.40 0.38
N ILE A 38 -7.57 -12.61 1.44
CA ILE A 38 -7.14 -13.07 2.77
C ILE A 38 -8.07 -12.45 3.80
N ASN A 39 -8.64 -13.27 4.70
CA ASN A 39 -9.48 -12.84 5.82
C ASN A 39 -10.68 -11.96 5.44
N LYS A 40 -11.14 -12.01 4.18
CA LYS A 40 -12.35 -11.32 3.72
C LYS A 40 -13.59 -12.10 4.18
N LEU A 41 -14.67 -11.40 4.51
CA LEU A 41 -15.97 -12.03 4.72
C LEU A 41 -16.51 -12.63 3.39
N PRO A 42 -17.27 -13.75 3.44
CA PRO A 42 -17.91 -14.31 2.26
C PRO A 42 -18.83 -13.31 1.55
N ALA A 43 -18.94 -13.44 0.23
CA ALA A 43 -19.87 -12.63 -0.56
C ALA A 43 -21.32 -12.85 -0.08
N ARG A 44 -22.08 -11.76 0.01
CA ARG A 44 -23.49 -11.76 0.41
C ARG A 44 -24.25 -10.60 -0.24
N ALA A 45 -25.58 -10.64 -0.18
CA ALA A 45 -26.42 -9.54 -0.65
C ALA A 45 -26.07 -8.22 0.06
N THR A 46 -26.29 -7.10 -0.64
CA THR A 46 -26.09 -5.78 -0.04
C THR A 46 -27.23 -5.49 0.93
N PHE A 47 -26.88 -5.24 2.20
CA PHE A 47 -27.82 -4.76 3.21
C PHE A 47 -27.09 -4.00 4.30
N PHE A 48 -27.84 -3.20 5.05
CA PHE A 48 -27.32 -2.39 6.15
C PHE A 48 -28.10 -2.68 7.43
N PRO A 49 -27.44 -2.86 8.58
CA PRO A 49 -28.08 -3.28 9.82
C PRO A 49 -28.74 -2.10 10.54
N TYR A 50 -29.80 -1.52 9.98
CA TYR A 50 -30.57 -0.47 10.65
C TYR A 50 -31.08 -0.93 12.03
N GLU A 51 -31.16 -0.01 12.99
CA GLU A 51 -31.63 -0.25 14.35
C GLU A 51 -33.17 -0.28 14.47
N SER A 52 -33.90 0.12 13.42
CA SER A 52 -35.36 0.08 13.38
C SER A 52 -35.90 -0.13 11.97
N MET A 53 -37.14 -0.64 11.87
CA MET A 53 -37.86 -0.82 10.62
C MET A 53 -38.08 0.51 9.90
N ASP A 54 -38.43 1.58 10.63
CA ASP A 54 -38.65 2.90 10.06
C ASP A 54 -37.39 3.46 9.37
N LEU A 55 -36.21 3.27 9.98
CA LEU A 55 -34.94 3.66 9.37
C LEU A 55 -34.61 2.79 8.16
N ALA A 56 -34.89 1.49 8.24
CA ALA A 56 -34.70 0.57 7.12
C ALA A 56 -35.57 0.95 5.90
N LEU A 57 -36.83 1.31 6.12
CA LEU A 57 -37.75 1.76 5.08
C LEU A 57 -37.30 3.09 4.44
N LYS A 58 -36.71 4.00 5.22
CA LYS A 58 -36.12 5.24 4.68
C LYS A 58 -34.85 5.01 3.87
N GLY A 59 -34.11 3.92 4.14
CA GLY A 59 -32.93 3.53 3.38
C GLY A 59 -31.73 4.49 3.50
N GLN A 60 -31.71 5.36 4.51
CA GLN A 60 -30.64 6.35 4.70
C GLN A 60 -29.61 5.86 5.72
N MET A 61 -28.56 5.18 5.26
CA MET A 61 -27.49 4.64 6.14
C MET A 61 -26.92 5.70 7.11
N LYS A 62 -26.72 6.93 6.62
CA LYS A 62 -26.16 8.04 7.42
C LYS A 62 -27.01 8.45 8.62
N ALA A 63 -28.30 8.12 8.62
CA ALA A 63 -29.20 8.41 9.73
C ALA A 63 -29.12 7.35 10.84
N SER A 64 -28.45 6.21 10.60
CA SER A 64 -28.30 5.15 11.58
C SER A 64 -27.15 5.41 12.54
N SER A 65 -27.37 5.10 13.82
CA SER A 65 -26.34 5.05 14.86
C SER A 65 -25.25 3.99 14.61
N ARG A 66 -25.48 3.08 13.66
CA ARG A 66 -24.55 2.01 13.25
C ARG A 66 -23.73 2.38 12.01
N PHE A 67 -23.71 3.67 11.65
CA PHE A 67 -22.98 4.17 10.49
C PHE A 67 -21.94 5.22 10.88
N ILE A 68 -20.70 5.04 10.39
CA ILE A 68 -19.68 6.07 10.35
C ILE A 68 -19.11 6.12 8.94
N SER A 69 -19.07 7.31 8.34
CA SER A 69 -18.36 7.50 7.08
C SER A 69 -16.88 7.73 7.35
N LEU A 70 -16.03 7.00 6.65
CA LEU A 70 -14.59 7.28 6.62
C LEU A 70 -14.17 8.15 5.43
N ASN A 71 -15.11 8.62 4.60
CA ASN A 71 -14.84 9.58 3.53
C ASN A 71 -14.28 10.90 4.09
N GLY A 72 -13.71 11.72 3.20
CA GLY A 72 -13.12 13.02 3.54
C GLY A 72 -11.60 13.00 3.40
N GLN A 73 -10.90 13.84 4.17
CA GLN A 73 -9.45 13.97 4.06
C GLN A 73 -8.72 12.83 4.78
N TRP A 74 -7.71 12.27 4.10
CA TRP A 74 -6.79 11.26 4.63
C TRP A 74 -5.35 11.74 4.45
N PHE A 75 -4.46 11.42 5.39
CA PHE A 75 -3.03 11.59 5.16
C PHE A 75 -2.61 10.64 4.05
N PHE A 76 -1.84 11.17 3.09
CA PHE A 76 -1.48 10.46 1.88
C PHE A 76 -0.01 10.66 1.52
N LYS A 77 0.66 9.55 1.22
CA LYS A 77 2.01 9.52 0.66
C LYS A 77 2.03 8.69 -0.61
N TRP A 78 2.40 9.33 -1.71
CA TRP A 78 2.70 8.66 -2.96
C TRP A 78 4.18 8.28 -3.01
N SER A 79 4.48 7.07 -3.47
CA SER A 79 5.84 6.55 -3.67
C SER A 79 5.96 5.99 -5.08
N LYS A 80 7.10 6.20 -5.73
CA LYS A 80 7.31 5.80 -7.14
C LYS A 80 7.36 4.27 -7.32
N SER A 81 7.83 3.56 -6.30
CA SER A 81 7.95 2.11 -6.27
C SER A 81 7.60 1.56 -4.87
N PRO A 82 7.36 0.25 -4.73
CA PRO A 82 7.08 -0.36 -3.45
C PRO A 82 8.24 -0.17 -2.46
N GLU A 83 9.48 -0.28 -2.89
CA GLU A 83 10.68 -0.19 -2.02
C GLU A 83 10.80 1.18 -1.35
N GLN A 84 10.30 2.23 -2.01
CA GLN A 84 10.32 3.61 -1.51
C GLN A 84 9.17 3.93 -0.56
N ARG A 85 8.19 3.03 -0.42
CA ARG A 85 7.00 3.27 0.41
C ARG A 85 7.37 3.35 1.90
N PRO A 86 6.66 4.17 2.69
CA PRO A 86 6.88 4.25 4.13
C PRO A 86 6.37 2.98 4.83
N LYS A 87 7.21 1.94 4.96
CA LYS A 87 6.80 0.61 5.41
C LYS A 87 6.09 0.55 6.76
N GLU A 88 6.57 1.34 7.71
CA GLU A 88 6.13 1.30 9.11
C GLU A 88 4.98 2.28 9.41
N PHE A 89 4.37 2.88 8.37
CA PHE A 89 3.34 3.91 8.54
C PHE A 89 2.09 3.42 9.27
N TYR A 90 1.83 2.11 9.25
CA TYR A 90 0.72 1.46 9.92
C TYR A 90 0.80 1.56 11.46
N LYS A 91 1.98 1.81 12.02
CA LYS A 91 2.17 1.99 13.47
C LYS A 91 1.49 3.28 13.94
N ASN A 92 0.82 3.24 15.09
CA ASN A 92 0.08 4.39 15.63
C ASN A 92 0.94 5.65 15.73
N GLU A 93 2.12 5.52 16.34
CA GLU A 93 3.07 6.63 16.61
C GLU A 93 3.89 7.09 15.40
N TYR A 94 3.58 6.64 14.18
CA TYR A 94 4.30 7.06 12.99
C TYR A 94 4.04 8.54 12.68
N ASN A 95 5.10 9.33 12.56
CA ASN A 95 5.03 10.77 12.24
C ASN A 95 4.51 11.01 10.80
N LEU A 96 3.52 11.89 10.67
CA LEU A 96 2.86 12.23 9.41
C LEU A 96 3.10 13.67 8.95
N ASP A 97 4.00 14.42 9.59
CA ASP A 97 4.20 15.85 9.35
C ASP A 97 4.63 16.16 7.91
N SER A 98 5.32 15.20 7.27
CA SER A 98 5.75 15.30 5.86
C SER A 98 4.72 14.78 4.84
N TRP A 99 3.53 14.36 5.29
CA TRP A 99 2.49 13.80 4.44
C TRP A 99 1.48 14.87 4.03
N ASN A 100 1.02 14.78 2.77
CA ASN A 100 -0.07 15.61 2.29
C ASN A 100 -1.41 15.02 2.73
N LYS A 101 -2.50 15.71 2.42
CA LYS A 101 -3.86 15.17 2.55
C LYS A 101 -4.51 15.01 1.17
N ILE A 102 -5.32 13.97 1.00
CA ILE A 102 -6.09 13.71 -0.22
C ILE A 102 -7.57 13.44 0.13
N PRO A 103 -8.55 13.89 -0.67
CA PRO A 103 -9.93 13.49 -0.49
C PRO A 103 -10.12 12.00 -0.85
N VAL A 104 -10.91 11.30 -0.05
CA VAL A 104 -11.31 9.91 -0.30
C VAL A 104 -12.84 9.84 -0.35
N PRO A 105 -13.43 9.21 -1.40
CA PRO A 105 -12.77 8.51 -2.52
C PRO A 105 -12.23 9.46 -3.59
N SER A 106 -11.11 9.11 -4.23
CA SER A 106 -10.56 9.79 -5.41
C SER A 106 -9.54 8.91 -6.14
N ASN A 107 -9.21 9.28 -7.40
CA ASN A 107 -8.04 8.77 -8.10
C ASN A 107 -6.89 9.75 -7.91
N TRP A 108 -5.73 9.29 -7.39
CA TRP A 108 -4.64 10.19 -7.01
C TRP A 108 -4.01 10.94 -8.21
N GLN A 109 -4.14 10.42 -9.43
CA GLN A 109 -3.65 11.07 -10.65
C GLN A 109 -4.35 12.41 -10.90
N LEU A 110 -5.61 12.54 -10.49
CA LEU A 110 -6.36 13.80 -10.58
C LEU A 110 -5.97 14.80 -9.47
N HIS A 111 -5.12 14.38 -8.53
CA HIS A 111 -4.64 15.18 -7.41
C HIS A 111 -3.11 15.42 -7.49
N GLY A 112 -2.52 15.28 -8.68
CA GLY A 112 -1.12 15.63 -8.94
C GLY A 112 -0.09 14.53 -8.64
N TYR A 113 -0.53 13.29 -8.45
CA TYR A 113 0.37 12.16 -8.16
C TYR A 113 0.46 11.20 -9.35
N GLY A 114 1.69 10.90 -9.80
CA GLY A 114 1.90 10.02 -10.95
C GLY A 114 1.30 10.58 -12.25
N ILE A 115 1.00 9.69 -13.20
CA ILE A 115 0.44 10.04 -14.50
C ILE A 115 -0.76 9.15 -14.82
N PRO A 116 -1.86 9.70 -15.37
CA PRO A 116 -2.92 8.88 -15.95
C PRO A 116 -2.42 8.26 -17.26
N ILE A 117 -2.66 6.96 -17.44
CA ILE A 117 -2.23 6.22 -18.63
C ILE A 117 -3.47 5.64 -19.30
N TYR A 118 -3.60 5.88 -20.59
CA TYR A 118 -4.61 5.25 -21.44
C TYR A 118 -3.94 4.34 -22.46
N THR A 119 -4.37 3.09 -22.52
CA THR A 119 -3.95 2.11 -23.53
C THR A 119 -5.20 1.40 -24.07
N ASN A 120 -5.13 0.89 -25.30
CA ASN A 120 -6.21 0.09 -25.87
C ASN A 120 -6.00 -1.42 -25.63
N ILE A 121 -4.87 -1.96 -26.11
CA ILE A 121 -4.58 -3.41 -26.09
C ILE A 121 -3.44 -3.75 -25.13
N LYS A 122 -2.32 -3.02 -25.21
CA LYS A 122 -1.11 -3.34 -24.43
C LYS A 122 -1.29 -3.01 -22.95
N TYR A 123 -0.63 -3.78 -22.08
CA TYR A 123 -0.53 -3.42 -20.66
C TYR A 123 0.21 -2.08 -20.50
N PRO A 124 -0.18 -1.25 -19.52
CA PRO A 124 0.47 0.04 -19.29
C PRO A 124 1.93 -0.08 -18.86
N PHE A 125 2.36 -1.24 -18.37
CA PHE A 125 3.77 -1.49 -18.02
C PHE A 125 4.59 -2.06 -19.19
N SER A 126 3.96 -2.42 -20.32
CA SER A 126 4.66 -2.89 -21.53
C SER A 126 5.57 -1.83 -22.18
N PHE A 127 5.54 -0.59 -21.71
CA PHE A 127 6.47 0.47 -22.15
C PHE A 127 7.85 0.34 -21.50
N TYR A 128 7.95 -0.36 -20.37
CA TYR A 128 9.18 -0.49 -19.59
C TYR A 128 9.75 -1.91 -19.69
N ASP A 129 8.89 -2.92 -19.58
CA ASP A 129 9.28 -4.33 -19.57
C ASP A 129 8.32 -5.20 -20.40
N GLU A 130 8.78 -6.34 -20.90
CA GLU A 130 7.92 -7.33 -21.57
C GLU A 130 7.04 -8.04 -20.52
N PRO A 131 5.69 -8.08 -20.68
CA PRO A 131 4.81 -8.76 -19.75
C PRO A 131 5.12 -10.26 -19.61
N ASN A 132 5.35 -10.73 -18.39
CA ASN A 132 5.59 -12.14 -18.08
C ASN A 132 4.71 -12.60 -16.91
N PRO A 133 3.40 -12.88 -17.12
CA PRO A 133 2.51 -13.26 -16.03
C PRO A 133 3.02 -14.48 -15.24
N PRO A 134 2.93 -14.48 -13.89
CA PRO A 134 2.19 -13.51 -13.07
C PRO A 134 2.99 -12.28 -12.62
N ASP A 135 4.23 -12.13 -13.09
CA ASP A 135 5.18 -11.10 -12.63
C ASP A 135 4.66 -9.68 -12.92
N ILE A 136 4.94 -8.76 -11.99
CA ILE A 136 4.64 -7.32 -12.13
C ILE A 136 5.93 -6.50 -11.98
N PRO A 137 5.96 -5.21 -12.38
CA PRO A 137 7.20 -4.43 -12.33
C PRO A 137 7.73 -4.25 -10.91
N ASP A 138 8.99 -4.65 -10.68
CA ASP A 138 9.78 -4.36 -9.47
C ASP A 138 10.20 -2.88 -9.37
N GLY A 139 10.19 -2.16 -10.50
CA GLY A 139 10.62 -0.76 -10.60
C GLY A 139 9.48 0.24 -10.46
N TYR A 140 9.05 0.84 -11.56
CA TYR A 140 7.96 1.82 -11.54
C TYR A 140 6.62 1.11 -11.29
N ASN A 141 6.27 1.00 -10.01
CA ASN A 141 4.99 0.45 -9.54
C ASN A 141 4.46 1.35 -8.40
N PRO A 142 3.77 2.45 -8.76
CA PRO A 142 3.42 3.50 -7.81
C PRO A 142 2.53 3.03 -6.66
N VAL A 143 2.91 3.38 -5.43
CA VAL A 143 2.20 3.01 -4.20
C VAL A 143 1.60 4.24 -3.53
N GLY A 144 0.31 4.18 -3.22
CA GLY A 144 -0.39 5.14 -2.37
C GLY A 144 -0.57 4.60 -0.96
N SER A 145 0.07 5.24 0.04
CA SER A 145 -0.15 4.94 1.45
C SER A 145 -1.17 5.91 2.05
N TYR A 146 -2.20 5.38 2.71
CA TYR A 146 -3.32 6.15 3.28
C TYR A 146 -3.43 5.93 4.79
N LYS A 147 -3.49 7.00 5.57
CA LYS A 147 -3.71 6.91 7.03
C LYS A 147 -4.75 7.91 7.51
N LYS A 148 -5.62 7.46 8.41
CA LYS A 148 -6.66 8.28 9.04
C LYS A 148 -6.89 7.85 10.48
N THR A 149 -6.92 8.82 11.38
CA THR A 149 -7.41 8.65 12.75
C THR A 149 -8.91 8.84 12.76
N PHE A 150 -9.62 7.96 13.47
CA PHE A 150 -11.06 8.05 13.69
C PHE A 150 -11.40 7.45 15.05
N ASN A 151 -12.56 7.83 15.58
CA ASN A 151 -13.04 7.35 16.87
C ASN A 151 -14.18 6.36 16.66
N ILE A 152 -14.17 5.27 17.42
CA ILE A 152 -15.29 4.34 17.50
C ILE A 152 -16.26 4.84 18.57
N PRO A 153 -17.59 4.87 18.32
CA PRO A 153 -18.57 5.23 19.33
C PRO A 153 -18.54 4.21 20.46
N VAL A 154 -18.69 4.68 21.70
CA VAL A 154 -18.64 3.83 22.89
C VAL A 154 -19.76 2.77 22.86
N GLU A 155 -20.89 3.09 22.23
CA GLU A 155 -22.05 2.22 22.07
C GLU A 155 -21.79 1.01 21.16
N TRP A 156 -20.65 0.96 20.46
CA TRP A 156 -20.25 -0.13 19.59
C TRP A 156 -19.35 -1.16 20.28
N ASN A 157 -18.93 -0.92 21.53
CA ASN A 157 -18.20 -1.93 22.29
C ASN A 157 -18.99 -3.24 22.34
N GLU A 158 -18.31 -4.36 22.08
CA GLU A 158 -18.88 -5.73 22.10
C GLU A 158 -19.94 -6.04 21.02
N LYS A 159 -20.03 -5.22 19.96
CA LYS A 159 -20.91 -5.47 18.80
C LYS A 159 -20.16 -5.93 17.55
#